data_AF-A0A8K1FTJ2-F1
#
_entry.id   AF-A0A8K1FTJ2-F1
#
_cell.length_a   1.000
_cell.length_b   1.000
_cell.length_c   1.000
_cell.angle_alpha   90.00
_cell.angle_beta   90.00
_cell.angle_gamma   90.00
#
_symmetry.space_group_name_H-M   'P 1'
#
loop_
_entity.id
_entity.type
_entity.pdbx_description
1 polymer ?
#
loop_
_entity_poly.entity_id
_entity_poly.type
_entity_poly.pdbx_seq_one_letter_code
_entity_poly.pdbx_strand_id
1 'polypeptide(L)' 'SAFDTKTGLRVAVKKLSRPFQSIIHAKRTYRELRLLKHMKHENSMILEL' A
#
# COMPACT_ATOMS: atom_id res chain seq x y z
N SER A 1 -7.98 5.76 -6.15
CA SER A 1 -7.54 6.79 -5.19
C SER A 1 -8.73 7.23 -4.36
N ALA A 2 -8.50 7.76 -3.17
CA ALA A 2 -9.51 8.31 -2.28
C ALA A 2 -9.06 9.70 -1.80
N PHE A 3 -10.00 10.51 -1.32
CA PHE A 3 -9.68 11.78 -0.69
C PHE A 3 -9.68 11.58 0.83
N ASP A 4 -8.56 11.83 1.48
CA ASP A 4 -8.47 11.76 2.94
C ASP A 4 -9.03 13.06 3.54
N THR A 5 -10.14 12.96 4.26
CA THR A 5 -10.83 14.09 4.88
C THR A 5 -10.10 14.63 6.12
N LYS A 6 -9.14 13.87 6.70
CA LYS A 6 -8.36 14.32 7.85
C LYS A 6 -7.16 15.17 7.44
N THR A 7 -6.43 14.74 6.41
CA THR A 7 -5.25 15.46 5.91
C THR A 7 -5.56 16.42 4.75
N GLY A 8 -6.74 16.29 4.12
CA GLY A 8 -7.11 17.06 2.94
C GLY A 8 -6.36 16.66 1.67
N LEU A 9 -5.67 15.51 1.68
CA LEU A 9 -4.83 15.05 0.59
C LEU A 9 -5.50 13.95 -0.24
N ARG A 10 -5.16 13.91 -1.53
CA ARG A 10 -5.49 12.77 -2.39
C ARG A 10 -4.55 11.61 -2.08
N VAL A 11 -5.11 10.53 -1.57
CA VAL A 11 -4.38 9.29 -1.30
C VAL A 11 -4.70 8.27 -2.38
N ALA A 12 -3.74 7.41 -2.71
CA ALA A 12 -4.04 6.23 -3.49
C ALA A 12 -4.32 5.06 -2.54
N VAL A 13 -5.41 4.33 -2.82
CA VAL A 13 -5.87 3.18 -2.03
C VAL A 13 -5.77 1.97 -2.94
N LYS A 14 -4.91 1.01 -2.55
CA LYS A 14 -4.70 -0.23 -3.31
C LYS A 14 -5.32 -1.39 -2.53
N LYS A 15 -6.45 -1.90 -3.04
CA LYS A 15 -7.10 -3.09 -2.47
C LYS A 15 -6.32 -4.33 -2.89
N LEU A 16 -5.75 -5.05 -1.92
CA LEU A 16 -5.09 -6.33 -2.17
C LEU A 16 -6.16 -7.43 -2.24
N SER A 17 -6.31 -8.06 -3.40
CA SER A 17 -7.23 -9.18 -3.56
C SER A 17 -6.56 -10.47 -3.05
N ARG A 18 -7.16 -11.06 -2.01
CA ARG A 18 -6.78 -12.37 -1.45
C ARG A 18 -5.26 -12.53 -1.19
N PRO A 19 -4.62 -11.61 -0.46
CA PRO A 19 -3.16 -11.60 -0.26
C PRO A 19 -2.62 -12.87 0.41
N PHE A 20 -3.47 -13.63 1.09
CA PHE A 20 -3.11 -14.85 1.80
C PHE A 20 -3.63 -16.14 1.12
N GLN A 21 -4.15 -16.06 -0.11
CA GLN A 21 -4.65 -17.25 -0.82
C GLN A 21 -3.52 -18.23 -1.21
N SER A 22 -2.29 -17.74 -1.37
CA SER A 22 -1.14 -18.61 -1.59
C SER A 22 0.13 -18.00 -0.97
N ILE A 23 1.13 -18.86 -0.72
CA ILE A 23 2.45 -18.44 -0.25
C ILE A 23 3.10 -17.42 -1.21
N ILE A 24 2.85 -17.57 -2.52
CA ILE A 24 3.38 -16.65 -3.54
C ILE A 24 2.73 -15.27 -3.40
N HIS A 25 1.41 -15.20 -3.22
CA HIS A 25 0.69 -13.94 -3.01
C HIS A 25 1.15 -13.26 -1.72
N ALA A 26 1.29 -14.01 -0.62
CA ALA A 26 1.73 -13.47 0.66
C ALA A 26 3.16 -12.91 0.58
N LYS A 27 4.09 -13.64 -0.06
CA LYS A 27 5.47 -13.17 -0.29
C LYS A 27 5.52 -11.92 -1.15
N ARG A 28 4.69 -11.83 -2.20
CA ARG A 28 4.62 -10.66 -3.08
C ARG A 28 4.10 -9.43 -2.32
N THR A 29 2.98 -9.58 -1.60
CA THR A 29 2.42 -8.52 -0.76
C THR A 29 3.43 -8.03 0.28
N TYR A 30 4.13 -8.94 0.97
CA TYR A 30 5.12 -8.57 1.97
C TYR A 30 6.30 -7.78 1.37
N ARG A 31 6.78 -8.17 0.19
CA ARG A 31 7.85 -7.44 -0.52
C ARG A 31 7.40 -6.05 -0.95
N GLU A 32 6.20 -5.92 -1.51
CA GLU A 32 5.64 -4.61 -1.88
C GLU A 32 5.54 -3.68 -0.65
N LEU A 33 4.97 -4.17 0.46
CA LEU A 33 4.87 -3.39 1.71
C LEU A 33 6.23 -2.97 2.25
N ARG A 34 7.20 -3.89 2.26
CA ARG A 34 8.55 -3.61 2.76
C ARG A 34 9.25 -2.57 1.89
N LEU A 35 9.14 -2.66 0.56
CA LEU A 35 9.70 -1.66 -0.34
C LEU A 35 9.05 -0.30 -0.11
N LEU A 36 7.72 -0.23 -0.04
CA LEU A 36 6.99 1.02 0.21
C LEU A 36 7.41 1.67 1.54
N LYS A 37 7.65 0.88 2.60
CA LYS A 37 8.14 1.40 3.90
C LYS A 37 9.56 1.99 3.82
N HIS A 38 10.40 1.52 2.89
CA HIS A 38 11.78 2.00 2.74
C HIS A 38 11.93 3.08 1.65
N MET A 39 10.93 3.24 0.78
CA MET A 39 10.86 4.29 -0.24
C MET A 39 10.37 5.60 0.40
N LYS A 40 11.26 6.30 1.12
CA LYS A 40 10.99 7.60 1.77
C LYS A 40 11.19 8.82 0.85
N HIS A 41 11.37 8.62 -0.46
CA HIS A 41 11.61 9.73 -1.40
C HIS A 41 10.32 10.08 -2.16
N GLU A 42 9.79 11.27 -1.87
CA GLU A 42 8.66 12.02 -2.48
C GLU A 42 7.31 11.35 -2.75
N ASN A 43 7.21 10.02 -2.85
CA ASN A 43 5.98 9.32 -3.15
C ASN A 43 5.58 8.39 -1.99
N SER A 44 5.37 8.94 -0.79
CA SER A 44 4.70 8.26 0.34
C SER A 44 3.21 7.98 0.07
N MET A 45 2.83 7.86 -1.20
CA MET A 45 1.49 7.41 -1.58
C MET A 45 1.41 5.90 -1.34
N ILE A 46 0.39 5.52 -0.57
CA ILE A 46 -0.19 4.18 -0.46
C ILE A 46 0.46 3.31 0.62
N LEU A 47 -0.13 3.30 1.81
CA LEU A 47 -1.11 2.27 2.20
C LEU A 47 -1.45 2.48 3.69
N GLU A 48 -2.56 3.13 4.01
CA GLU A 48 -3.27 2.77 5.25
C GLU A 48 -4.17 1.59 4.88
N LEU A 49 -3.98 0.47 5.58
CA LEU A 49 -4.84 -0.71 5.54
C LEU A 49 -6.09 -0.45 6.38
#